data_AF-A0A430GWV3-F1
#
_entry.id   AF-A0A430GWV3-F1
#
_cell.length_a   1.000
_cell.length_b   1.000
_cell.length_c   1.000
_cell.angle_alpha   90.00
_cell.angle_beta   90.00
_cell.angle_gamma   90.00
#
_symmetry.space_group_name_H-M   'P 1'
#
loop_
_entity.id
_entity.type
_entity.pdbx_description
1 polymer ?
#
loop_
_entity_poly.entity_id
_entity_poly.type
_entity_poly.pdbx_seq_one_letter_code
_entity_poly.pdbx_strand_id
1 'polypeptide(L)'
;MSNLATLRRAIYFVLASVVLLSMLLRTAAAQTINTTPVNVPNLCNSVSFHQIPGNGNYFIGRRLINTTPDGCSGSNWTLSLFQMDWASHTLNRIRDVISLPVALTDQNANITSAYDPTVISFNGELWMSFECVDTGASMGGVSSCLAPISSTTFDVDASRMTVAVSAIQQTAFNDGYSASVPKVFQFGGAPYLYWSVSHFVQSADGPLLSDTTTRGAMLAQESSGLRRLWVSGSLGARINTLNSQFTTEVFGLTSGQSLLDGTADSFDVKVVSGKILLTTGVGGKGCGTPISPAYGCYRMQIRSSTTPLGNGIFNGSIATSPSLPFNPHEYSKIITDPNGSSFVLGQYLQVQGGGTPAPANTIPNGMSMFPIDLNALQFSATDPTPAPAPAHAGEFFYTAFDTLRQFQTGCKQSSPRPNQNSGECAAAVSRYCQSQGYGAGGVMVENAGNIAGVACVTSSKSSMVPTTIPALTAYHATCTSSNMYSGDCASSINAFCSATGYGGGGYGPMEVSGSNVALSCMSDQIAAHVATTFTALSTQAACDGSWPATGSCHSAVHRSCQALGYASGYGVTDYSQDTAIMGCIKKNVPN
;
A
#
# COMPACT_ATOMS: atom_id res chain seq x y z
N MET A 1 11.72 27.90 58.19
CA MET A 1 11.05 26.76 57.49
C MET A 1 10.65 27.09 56.04
N SER A 2 10.49 28.35 55.63
CA SER A 2 10.14 28.74 54.25
C SER A 2 11.21 28.39 53.19
N ASN A 3 12.50 28.50 53.52
CA ASN A 3 13.59 28.23 52.56
C ASN A 3 13.72 26.75 52.15
N LEU A 4 13.28 25.81 52.99
CA LEU A 4 13.37 24.38 52.68
C LEU A 4 12.32 23.95 51.64
N ALA A 5 11.16 24.60 51.63
CA ALA A 5 10.08 24.31 50.69
C ALA A 5 10.40 24.81 49.27
N THR A 6 11.02 25.99 49.17
CA THR A 6 11.46 26.57 47.89
C THR A 6 12.58 25.74 47.26
N LEU A 7 13.54 25.26 48.06
CA LEU A 7 14.63 24.41 47.59
C LEU A 7 14.11 23.05 47.08
N ARG A 8 13.14 22.44 47.75
CA ARG A 8 12.52 21.19 47.27
C ARG A 8 11.80 21.38 45.93
N ARG A 9 11.04 22.46 45.75
CA ARG A 9 10.36 22.75 44.47
C ARG A 9 11.34 22.97 43.33
N ALA A 10 12.45 23.69 43.57
CA ALA A 10 13.50 23.88 42.57
C ALA A 10 14.17 22.54 42.18
N ILE A 11 14.45 21.66 43.16
CA ILE A 11 15.03 20.34 42.90
C ILE A 11 14.07 19.46 42.08
N TYR A 12 12.77 19.44 42.41
CA TYR A 12 11.78 18.70 41.61
C TYR A 12 11.65 19.23 40.19
N PHE A 13 11.71 20.55 39.99
CA PHE A 13 11.65 21.15 38.66
C PHE A 13 12.88 20.79 37.84
N VAL A 14 14.08 20.87 38.43
CA VAL A 14 15.34 20.49 37.75
C VAL A 14 15.37 18.99 37.45
N LEU A 15 14.95 18.12 38.37
CA LEU A 15 14.87 16.67 38.11
C LEU A 15 13.83 16.34 37.03
N ALA A 16 12.66 16.97 37.06
CA ALA A 16 11.65 16.78 36.01
C ALA A 16 12.17 17.28 34.65
N SER A 17 12.84 18.43 34.61
CA SER A 17 13.46 18.96 33.39
C SER A 17 14.61 18.08 32.90
N VAL A 18 15.46 17.52 33.76
CA VAL A 18 16.55 16.62 33.37
C VAL A 18 16.01 15.27 32.89
N VAL A 19 14.93 14.76 33.50
CA VAL A 19 14.25 13.55 33.00
C VAL A 19 13.58 13.82 31.65
N LEU A 20 12.89 14.96 31.49
CA LEU A 20 12.33 15.35 30.19
C LEU A 20 13.43 15.55 29.13
N LEU A 21 14.53 16.23 29.49
CA LEU A 21 15.63 16.54 28.57
C LEU A 21 16.43 15.28 28.23
N SER A 22 16.61 14.34 29.16
CA SER A 22 17.24 13.03 28.88
C SER A 22 16.33 12.08 28.11
N MET A 23 15.01 12.20 28.23
CA MET A 23 14.05 11.54 27.34
C MET A 23 14.04 12.18 25.94
N LEU A 24 14.22 13.50 25.83
CA LEU A 24 14.33 14.23 24.56
C LEU A 24 15.71 14.06 23.87
N LEU A 25 16.78 13.82 24.63
CA LEU A 25 18.15 13.61 24.14
C LEU A 25 18.52 12.14 23.91
N ARG A 26 17.57 11.20 24.07
CA ARG A 26 17.68 9.94 23.34
C ARG A 26 17.40 10.24 21.87
N THR A 27 18.34 10.91 21.21
CA THR A 27 18.48 10.80 19.77
C THR A 27 18.46 9.32 19.50
N ALA A 28 17.38 8.82 18.89
CA ALA A 28 17.28 7.44 18.47
C ALA A 28 18.51 7.21 17.60
N ALA A 29 19.53 6.57 18.15
CA ALA A 29 20.68 6.18 17.37
C ALA A 29 20.09 5.36 16.23
N ALA A 30 20.28 5.83 15.00
CA ALA A 30 19.74 5.19 13.83
C ALA A 30 20.14 3.72 13.90
N GLN A 31 19.15 2.85 14.18
CA GLN A 31 19.41 1.43 14.26
C GLN A 31 19.71 0.98 12.84
N THR A 32 20.99 0.83 12.51
CA THR A 32 21.39 0.22 11.25
C THR A 32 20.91 -1.22 11.27
N ILE A 33 20.01 -1.54 10.34
CA ILE A 33 19.55 -2.90 10.16
C ILE A 33 20.56 -3.61 9.27
N ASN A 34 21.27 -4.58 9.84
CA ASN A 34 22.15 -5.43 9.08
C ASN A 34 21.30 -6.40 8.25
N THR A 35 21.51 -6.42 6.94
CA THR A 35 20.90 -7.39 6.05
C THR A 35 21.96 -8.16 5.30
N THR A 36 21.59 -9.36 4.88
CA THR A 36 22.41 -10.20 4.02
C THR A 36 21.67 -10.33 2.69
N PRO A 37 22.25 -9.82 1.59
CA PRO A 37 21.68 -10.03 0.26
C PRO A 37 21.57 -11.52 -0.04
N VAL A 38 20.47 -11.91 -0.69
CA VAL A 38 20.26 -13.28 -1.15
C VAL A 38 20.21 -13.26 -2.67
N ASN A 39 21.12 -14.00 -3.29
CA ASN A 39 21.18 -14.11 -4.73
C ASN A 39 20.23 -15.21 -5.20
N VAL A 40 19.41 -14.90 -6.20
CA VAL A 40 18.56 -15.88 -6.87
C VAL A 40 18.81 -15.75 -8.38
N PRO A 41 19.65 -16.62 -8.97
CA PRO A 41 19.98 -16.53 -10.38
C PRO A 41 18.73 -16.61 -11.26
N ASN A 42 18.64 -15.74 -12.27
CA ASN A 42 17.53 -15.66 -13.23
C ASN A 42 16.16 -15.34 -12.59
N LEU A 43 16.16 -14.58 -11.49
CA LEU A 43 14.95 -14.04 -10.90
C LEU A 43 14.56 -12.73 -11.58
N CYS A 44 13.32 -12.65 -12.07
CA CYS A 44 12.85 -11.50 -12.84
C CYS A 44 11.77 -10.67 -12.13
N ASN A 45 11.28 -11.19 -11.02
CA ASN A 45 10.17 -10.63 -10.28
C ASN A 45 10.31 -11.02 -8.80
N SER A 46 9.46 -10.45 -7.97
CA SER A 46 9.40 -10.79 -6.55
C SER A 46 8.91 -12.22 -6.40
N VAL A 47 9.64 -13.06 -5.66
CA VAL A 47 9.31 -14.48 -5.51
C VAL A 47 9.10 -14.81 -4.05
N SER A 48 7.95 -15.42 -3.77
CA SER A 48 7.67 -16.05 -2.50
C SER A 48 8.44 -17.37 -2.38
N PHE A 49 9.19 -17.52 -1.29
CA PHE A 49 9.90 -18.75 -0.94
C PHE A 49 9.42 -19.24 0.43
N HIS A 50 9.19 -20.55 0.55
CA HIS A 50 8.90 -21.16 1.84
C HIS A 50 9.84 -22.32 2.11
N GLN A 51 10.47 -22.29 3.28
CA GLN A 51 11.38 -23.34 3.72
C GLN A 51 10.60 -24.62 4.04
N ILE A 52 11.10 -25.76 3.57
CA ILE A 52 10.46 -27.06 3.81
C ILE A 52 10.68 -27.49 5.27
N PRO A 53 9.63 -27.75 6.05
CA PRO A 53 9.77 -28.21 7.44
C PRO A 53 10.65 -29.46 7.55
N GLY A 54 11.58 -29.44 8.50
CA GLY A 54 12.53 -30.54 8.72
C GLY A 54 13.72 -30.55 7.74
N ASN A 55 13.77 -29.62 6.78
CA ASN A 55 14.91 -29.49 5.87
C ASN A 55 15.35 -28.03 5.71
N GLY A 56 16.40 -27.65 6.44
CA GLY A 56 16.90 -26.27 6.47
C GLY A 56 17.44 -25.74 5.13
N ASN A 57 17.71 -26.61 4.15
CA ASN A 57 18.36 -26.22 2.90
C ASN A 57 17.39 -26.12 1.71
N TYR A 58 16.21 -26.72 1.79
CA TYR A 58 15.27 -26.74 0.67
C TYR A 58 14.09 -25.80 0.87
N PHE A 59 13.71 -25.17 -0.24
CA PHE A 59 12.64 -24.18 -0.33
C PHE A 59 11.75 -24.52 -1.52
N ILE A 60 10.46 -24.24 -1.39
CA ILE A 60 9.56 -24.18 -2.55
C ILE A 60 9.31 -22.71 -2.84
N GLY A 61 9.43 -22.31 -4.11
CA GLY A 61 9.13 -20.95 -4.53
C GLY A 61 8.40 -20.89 -5.86
N ARG A 62 7.81 -19.73 -6.17
CA ARG A 62 7.18 -19.51 -7.47
C ARG A 62 8.19 -19.19 -8.57
N ARG A 63 7.84 -19.49 -9.81
CA ARG A 63 8.60 -19.11 -11.00
C ARG A 63 7.67 -18.94 -12.19
N LEU A 64 7.95 -18.00 -13.09
CA LEU A 64 7.27 -17.97 -14.39
C LEU A 64 7.58 -19.22 -15.21
N ILE A 65 6.55 -19.78 -15.85
CA ILE A 65 6.70 -20.82 -16.86
C ILE A 65 7.26 -20.12 -18.11
N ASN A 66 8.59 -20.16 -18.22
CA ASN A 66 9.24 -19.40 -19.27
C ASN A 66 9.09 -20.05 -20.64
N THR A 67 8.80 -19.24 -21.65
CA THR A 67 8.88 -19.63 -23.06
C THR A 67 10.28 -19.43 -23.65
N THR A 68 11.17 -18.71 -22.94
CA THR A 68 12.56 -18.48 -23.32
C THR A 68 13.53 -18.69 -22.13
N PRO A 69 14.86 -18.74 -22.36
CA PRO A 69 15.85 -18.92 -21.28
C PRO A 69 16.04 -17.71 -20.35
N ASP A 70 15.34 -16.59 -20.58
CA ASP A 70 15.58 -15.31 -19.90
C ASP A 70 15.18 -15.28 -18.42
N GLY A 71 14.41 -16.26 -17.95
CA GLY A 71 13.89 -16.25 -16.59
C GLY A 71 12.53 -15.54 -16.43
N CYS A 72 12.15 -14.71 -17.42
CA CYS A 72 11.16 -13.65 -17.28
C CYS A 72 10.00 -13.72 -18.29
N SER A 73 10.17 -14.42 -19.41
CA SER A 73 9.18 -14.46 -20.48
C SER A 73 8.08 -15.48 -20.18
N GLY A 74 6.95 -15.08 -19.62
CA GLY A 74 5.83 -16.00 -19.38
C GLY A 74 4.59 -15.33 -18.83
N SER A 75 3.45 -16.01 -18.89
CA SER A 75 2.16 -15.52 -18.36
C SER A 75 1.58 -16.38 -17.23
N ASN A 76 2.09 -17.61 -17.07
CA ASN A 76 1.65 -18.54 -16.03
C ASN A 76 2.79 -18.82 -15.06
N TRP A 77 2.44 -19.15 -13.83
CA TRP A 77 3.39 -19.49 -12.77
C TRP A 77 3.40 -20.99 -12.49
N THR A 78 4.55 -21.50 -12.07
CA THR A 78 4.72 -22.83 -11.50
C THR A 78 5.44 -22.75 -10.15
N LEU A 79 5.45 -23.88 -9.44
CA LEU A 79 6.22 -24.06 -8.21
C LEU A 79 7.48 -24.86 -8.52
N SER A 80 8.60 -24.39 -8.00
CA SER A 80 9.90 -25.04 -8.14
C SER A 80 10.56 -25.30 -6.79
N LEU A 81 11.37 -26.35 -6.74
CA LEU A 81 12.27 -26.67 -5.65
C LEU A 81 13.57 -25.86 -5.80
N PHE A 82 14.00 -25.24 -4.71
CA PHE A 82 15.24 -24.49 -4.60
C PHE A 82 16.07 -25.01 -3.45
N GLN A 83 17.38 -24.84 -3.54
CA GLN A 83 18.33 -25.14 -2.48
C GLN A 83 19.15 -23.90 -2.12
N MET A 84 19.18 -23.57 -0.83
CA MET A 84 20.04 -22.51 -0.30
C MET A 84 21.46 -23.02 -0.13
N ASP A 85 22.41 -22.36 -0.79
CA ASP A 85 23.81 -22.37 -0.39
C ASP A 85 24.02 -21.29 0.68
N TRP A 86 24.11 -21.71 1.94
CA TRP A 86 24.25 -20.80 3.08
C TRP A 86 25.61 -20.10 3.16
N ALA A 87 26.64 -20.59 2.47
CA ALA A 87 27.94 -19.93 2.46
C ALA A 87 27.95 -18.74 1.50
N SER A 88 27.29 -18.87 0.35
CA SER A 88 27.20 -17.81 -0.66
C SER A 88 25.87 -17.02 -0.61
N HIS A 89 24.92 -17.45 0.24
CA HIS A 89 23.55 -16.94 0.30
C HIS A 89 22.85 -16.97 -1.07
N THR A 90 23.02 -18.06 -1.81
CA THR A 90 22.43 -18.24 -3.13
C THR A 90 21.33 -19.31 -3.11
N LEU A 91 20.13 -18.96 -3.56
CA LEU A 91 19.03 -19.92 -3.80
C LEU A 91 19.10 -20.44 -5.23
N ASN A 92 19.55 -21.68 -5.38
CA ASN A 92 19.68 -22.35 -6.67
C ASN A 92 18.42 -23.15 -6.99
N ARG A 93 17.84 -22.93 -8.17
CA ARG A 93 16.73 -23.77 -8.64
C ARG A 93 17.24 -25.18 -8.96
N ILE A 94 16.47 -26.18 -8.52
CA ILE A 94 16.70 -27.59 -8.86
C ILE A 94 15.77 -28.00 -10.01
N ARG A 95 14.45 -27.90 -9.80
CA ARG A 95 13.43 -28.39 -10.74
C ARG A 95 12.04 -27.88 -10.39
N ASP A 96 11.06 -28.09 -11.27
CA ASP A 96 9.65 -27.85 -10.95
C ASP A 96 9.10 -29.01 -10.12
N VAL A 97 8.19 -28.73 -9.19
CA VAL A 97 7.57 -29.72 -8.29
C VAL A 97 6.14 -30.08 -8.69
N ILE A 98 5.58 -29.35 -9.65
CA ILE A 98 4.24 -29.54 -10.21
C ILE A 98 4.30 -29.42 -11.73
N SER A 99 3.59 -30.31 -12.41
CA SER A 99 3.35 -30.23 -13.85
C SER A 99 1.97 -29.63 -14.10
N LEU A 100 1.92 -28.47 -14.76
CA LEU A 100 0.69 -27.77 -15.09
C LEU A 100 0.35 -27.95 -16.59
N PRO A 101 -0.94 -27.98 -16.98
CA PRO A 101 -2.11 -27.84 -16.11
C PRO A 101 -2.47 -29.13 -15.33
N VAL A 102 -3.22 -28.98 -14.24
CA VAL A 102 -3.76 -30.10 -13.43
C VAL A 102 -5.29 -30.10 -13.47
N ALA A 103 -5.88 -31.17 -14.01
CA ALA A 103 -7.33 -31.36 -14.03
C ALA A 103 -7.83 -32.00 -12.72
N LEU A 104 -8.71 -31.31 -12.01
CA LEU A 104 -9.40 -31.77 -10.81
C LEU A 104 -10.86 -32.08 -11.17
N THR A 105 -11.07 -33.21 -11.83
CA THR A 105 -12.36 -33.56 -12.45
C THR A 105 -13.51 -33.59 -11.45
N ASP A 106 -13.27 -34.07 -10.23
CA ASP A 106 -14.27 -34.18 -9.16
C ASP A 106 -14.64 -32.82 -8.52
N GLN A 107 -13.82 -31.79 -8.76
CA GLN A 107 -14.04 -30.41 -8.31
C GLN A 107 -14.48 -29.50 -9.45
N ASN A 108 -14.60 -30.05 -10.66
CA ASN A 108 -14.80 -29.29 -11.90
C ASN A 108 -13.83 -28.10 -11.97
N ALA A 109 -12.54 -28.36 -11.83
CA ALA A 109 -11.47 -27.35 -11.85
C ALA A 109 -10.30 -27.80 -12.73
N ASN A 110 -9.62 -26.85 -13.35
CA ASN A 110 -8.39 -27.07 -14.09
C ASN A 110 -7.39 -25.98 -13.70
N ILE A 111 -6.31 -26.38 -13.03
CA ILE A 111 -5.30 -25.49 -12.47
C ILE A 111 -4.27 -25.20 -13.55
N THR A 112 -4.14 -23.94 -13.96
CA THR A 112 -3.24 -23.52 -15.04
C THR A 112 -2.02 -22.74 -14.55
N SER A 113 -2.05 -22.28 -13.30
CA SER A 113 -0.99 -21.52 -12.65
C SER A 113 -0.94 -21.86 -11.16
N ALA A 114 0.27 -21.93 -10.58
CA ALA A 114 0.50 -22.22 -9.17
C ALA A 114 1.67 -21.38 -8.61
N TYR A 115 1.46 -20.67 -7.49
CA TYR A 115 2.43 -19.74 -6.93
C TYR A 115 2.24 -19.47 -5.42
N ASP A 116 3.17 -18.77 -4.79
CA ASP A 116 3.14 -18.33 -3.39
C ASP A 116 2.89 -19.45 -2.35
N PRO A 117 3.80 -20.44 -2.27
CA PRO A 117 3.62 -21.63 -1.44
C PRO A 117 3.83 -21.36 0.05
N THR A 118 3.21 -22.21 0.87
CA THR A 118 3.51 -22.42 2.30
C THR A 118 3.39 -23.92 2.60
N VAL A 119 4.28 -24.49 3.43
CA VAL A 119 4.38 -25.93 3.69
C VAL A 119 4.39 -26.21 5.21
N ILE A 120 3.66 -27.25 5.63
CA ILE A 120 3.63 -27.78 7.00
C ILE A 120 3.84 -29.30 7.02
N SER A 121 4.20 -29.85 8.18
CA SER A 121 4.15 -31.30 8.41
C SER A 121 2.91 -31.64 9.24
N PHE A 122 1.93 -32.34 8.68
CA PHE A 122 0.65 -32.71 9.32
C PHE A 122 0.34 -34.19 9.14
N ASN A 123 -0.02 -34.87 10.23
CA ASN A 123 -0.35 -36.30 10.24
C ASN A 123 0.70 -37.20 9.54
N GLY A 124 1.98 -36.88 9.71
CA GLY A 124 3.10 -37.64 9.14
C GLY A 124 3.40 -37.33 7.66
N GLU A 125 2.70 -36.40 7.04
CA GLU A 125 2.91 -35.98 5.65
C GLU A 125 3.29 -34.50 5.57
N LEU A 126 3.90 -34.08 4.45
CA LEU A 126 4.05 -32.67 4.14
C LEU A 126 2.83 -32.19 3.35
N TRP A 127 2.26 -31.06 3.76
CA TRP A 127 1.13 -30.40 3.10
C TRP A 127 1.52 -29.00 2.69
N MET A 128 1.19 -28.66 1.45
CA MET A 128 1.45 -27.36 0.86
C MET A 128 0.15 -26.64 0.57
N SER A 129 0.07 -25.35 0.92
CA SER A 129 -0.89 -24.41 0.34
C SER A 129 -0.21 -23.53 -0.68
N PHE A 130 -0.92 -23.13 -1.74
CA PHE A 130 -0.41 -22.24 -2.78
C PHE A 130 -1.57 -21.52 -3.49
N GLU A 131 -1.30 -20.32 -4.01
CA GLU A 131 -2.21 -19.64 -4.93
C GLU A 131 -2.34 -20.42 -6.24
N CYS A 132 -3.55 -20.52 -6.75
CA CYS A 132 -3.82 -21.22 -7.99
C CYS A 132 -4.83 -20.47 -8.85
N VAL A 133 -4.66 -20.54 -10.17
CA VAL A 133 -5.66 -20.07 -11.13
C VAL A 133 -6.44 -21.28 -11.63
N ASP A 134 -7.73 -21.32 -11.31
CA ASP A 134 -8.65 -22.36 -11.78
C ASP A 134 -9.60 -21.82 -12.85
N THR A 135 -9.86 -22.62 -13.90
CA THR A 135 -10.76 -22.23 -15.00
C THR A 135 -12.17 -22.80 -14.88
N GLY A 136 -12.51 -23.43 -13.75
CA GLY A 136 -13.59 -24.41 -13.67
C GLY A 136 -14.88 -23.98 -12.99
N ALA A 137 -14.90 -22.86 -12.27
CA ALA A 137 -16.15 -22.19 -11.91
C ALA A 137 -16.00 -20.69 -11.98
N SER A 138 -16.87 -20.06 -12.78
CA SER A 138 -17.13 -18.62 -12.76
C SER A 138 -15.86 -17.75 -12.75
N MET A 139 -15.18 -17.75 -13.90
CA MET A 139 -14.40 -16.65 -14.49
C MET A 139 -13.34 -15.98 -13.59
N GLY A 140 -12.07 -16.36 -13.82
CA GLY A 140 -10.89 -15.50 -13.69
C GLY A 140 -10.62 -14.94 -12.30
N GLY A 141 -10.01 -15.73 -11.42
CA GLY A 141 -9.54 -15.24 -10.12
C GLY A 141 -8.46 -16.13 -9.53
N VAL A 142 -7.81 -15.63 -8.49
CA VAL A 142 -6.78 -16.36 -7.74
C VAL A 142 -7.43 -17.06 -6.56
N SER A 143 -7.34 -18.39 -6.52
CA SER A 143 -7.89 -19.27 -5.49
C SER A 143 -6.76 -19.78 -4.57
N SER A 144 -7.12 -20.36 -3.42
CA SER A 144 -6.18 -21.05 -2.53
C SER A 144 -6.31 -22.56 -2.68
N CYS A 145 -5.23 -23.19 -3.17
CA CYS A 145 -5.13 -24.64 -3.32
C CYS A 145 -4.36 -25.29 -2.18
N LEU A 146 -4.63 -26.57 -1.92
CA LEU A 146 -3.90 -27.44 -1.00
C LEU A 146 -3.50 -28.73 -1.73
N ALA A 147 -2.29 -29.23 -1.47
CA ALA A 147 -1.88 -30.55 -1.93
C ALA A 147 -0.82 -31.15 -0.99
N PRO A 148 -0.79 -32.48 -0.83
CA PRO A 148 0.33 -33.13 -0.18
C PRO A 148 1.55 -33.10 -1.10
N ILE A 149 2.74 -33.10 -0.49
CA ILE A 149 4.02 -33.21 -1.20
C ILE A 149 4.83 -34.38 -0.64
N SER A 150 5.58 -35.06 -1.51
CA SER A 150 6.48 -36.14 -1.12
C SER A 150 7.56 -35.63 -0.15
N SER A 151 7.79 -36.33 0.96
CA SER A 151 8.86 -35.97 1.91
C SER A 151 10.27 -36.27 1.38
N THR A 152 10.38 -37.10 0.34
CA THR A 152 11.66 -37.51 -0.24
C THR A 152 11.97 -36.75 -1.53
N THR A 153 10.99 -36.65 -2.42
CA THR A 153 11.19 -36.01 -3.73
C THR A 153 10.68 -34.58 -3.76
N PHE A 154 9.77 -34.19 -2.86
CA PHE A 154 9.05 -32.90 -2.87
C PHE A 154 8.11 -32.69 -4.07
N ASP A 155 7.78 -33.76 -4.80
CA ASP A 155 6.74 -33.70 -5.85
C ASP A 155 5.36 -33.48 -5.24
N VAL A 156 4.54 -32.67 -5.92
CA VAL A 156 3.14 -32.43 -5.59
C VAL A 156 2.30 -33.63 -6.01
N ASP A 157 1.52 -34.17 -5.08
CA ASP A 157 0.52 -35.20 -5.37
C ASP A 157 -0.79 -34.54 -5.84
N ALA A 158 -0.88 -34.37 -7.17
CA ALA A 158 -2.04 -33.77 -7.81
C ALA A 158 -3.34 -34.56 -7.63
N SER A 159 -3.27 -35.87 -7.36
CA SER A 159 -4.47 -36.71 -7.18
C SER A 159 -5.24 -36.37 -5.89
N ARG A 160 -4.56 -35.73 -4.93
CA ARG A 160 -5.10 -35.28 -3.64
C ARG A 160 -5.17 -33.75 -3.52
N MET A 161 -5.03 -33.04 -4.63
CA MET A 161 -5.11 -31.59 -4.65
C MET A 161 -6.55 -31.11 -4.48
N THR A 162 -6.74 -30.03 -3.73
CA THR A 162 -8.03 -29.37 -3.55
C THR A 162 -7.93 -27.87 -3.82
N VAL A 163 -8.99 -27.31 -4.39
CA VAL A 163 -9.27 -25.86 -4.33
C VAL A 163 -10.05 -25.63 -3.04
N ALA A 164 -9.37 -25.29 -1.94
CA ALA A 164 -10.02 -25.18 -0.64
C ALA A 164 -10.88 -23.91 -0.52
N VAL A 165 -10.37 -22.80 -1.07
CA VAL A 165 -11.04 -21.50 -1.08
C VAL A 165 -10.99 -20.92 -2.50
N SER A 166 -12.15 -20.66 -3.09
CA SER A 166 -12.27 -20.05 -4.41
C SER A 166 -12.38 -18.54 -4.36
N ALA A 167 -11.81 -17.89 -5.38
CA ALA A 167 -12.12 -16.50 -5.69
C ALA A 167 -13.63 -16.31 -5.94
N ILE A 168 -14.10 -15.07 -5.82
CA ILE A 168 -15.46 -14.66 -6.19
C ILE A 168 -15.35 -13.58 -7.25
N GLN A 169 -16.03 -13.74 -8.37
CA GLN A 169 -16.34 -12.62 -9.26
C GLN A 169 -17.78 -12.17 -8.97
N GLN A 170 -17.98 -10.91 -8.55
CA GLN A 170 -19.29 -10.40 -8.18
C GLN A 170 -20.09 -9.89 -9.39
N THR A 171 -19.43 -9.40 -10.43
CA THR A 171 -20.08 -8.85 -11.63
C THR A 171 -19.34 -9.24 -12.91
N ALA A 172 -19.96 -9.00 -14.07
CA ALA A 172 -19.31 -9.19 -15.37
C ALA A 172 -18.10 -8.25 -15.63
N PHE A 173 -17.88 -7.24 -14.76
CA PHE A 173 -16.93 -6.15 -14.97
C PHE A 173 -15.70 -6.24 -14.04
N ASN A 174 -15.16 -7.44 -13.79
CA ASN A 174 -13.94 -7.64 -12.99
C ASN A 174 -14.00 -7.17 -11.51
N ASP A 175 -15.18 -6.84 -10.97
CA ASP A 175 -15.34 -6.68 -9.52
C ASP A 175 -15.31 -8.06 -8.87
N GLY A 176 -14.37 -8.28 -7.96
CA GLY A 176 -14.12 -9.60 -7.41
C GLY A 176 -13.13 -9.63 -6.26
N TYR A 177 -13.05 -10.80 -5.63
CA TYR A 177 -12.24 -11.05 -4.45
C TYR A 177 -11.39 -12.28 -4.70
N SER A 178 -10.09 -12.17 -4.49
CA SER A 178 -9.20 -13.34 -4.51
C SER A 178 -9.17 -14.08 -3.17
N ALA A 179 -8.64 -15.29 -3.20
CA ALA A 179 -8.12 -16.01 -2.06
C ALA A 179 -6.61 -16.17 -2.22
N SER A 180 -5.92 -15.04 -2.04
CA SER A 180 -4.51 -14.86 -2.37
C SER A 180 -3.55 -15.26 -1.26
N VAL A 181 -2.28 -15.48 -1.61
CA VAL A 181 -1.13 -15.83 -0.78
C VAL A 181 -1.55 -16.74 0.39
N PRO A 182 -1.83 -18.04 0.20
CA PRO A 182 -2.30 -18.87 1.29
C PRO A 182 -1.18 -19.33 2.22
N LYS A 183 -1.46 -19.32 3.52
CA LYS A 183 -0.56 -19.75 4.60
C LYS A 183 -1.21 -20.90 5.34
N VAL A 184 -0.69 -22.10 5.15
CA VAL A 184 -1.06 -23.25 5.99
C VAL A 184 -0.12 -23.31 7.20
N PHE A 185 -0.67 -23.51 8.39
CA PHE A 185 0.08 -23.63 9.65
C PHE A 185 -0.64 -24.55 10.64
N GLN A 186 0.02 -24.91 11.75
CA GLN A 186 -0.62 -25.66 12.84
C GLN A 186 -0.61 -24.90 14.14
N PHE A 187 -1.70 -25.01 14.89
CA PHE A 187 -1.83 -24.48 16.23
C PHE A 187 -2.62 -25.46 17.10
N GLY A 188 -2.06 -25.86 18.25
CA GLY A 188 -2.71 -26.86 19.11
C GLY A 188 -2.95 -28.22 18.43
N GLY A 189 -2.12 -28.60 17.45
CA GLY A 189 -2.26 -29.83 16.66
C GLY A 189 -3.30 -29.79 15.54
N ALA A 190 -4.07 -28.70 15.43
CA ALA A 190 -5.03 -28.49 14.35
C ALA A 190 -4.38 -27.70 13.18
N PRO A 191 -4.66 -28.06 11.91
CA PRO A 191 -4.23 -27.29 10.76
C PRO A 191 -5.18 -26.11 10.50
N TYR A 192 -4.60 -24.98 10.10
CA TYR A 192 -5.31 -23.75 9.74
C TYR A 192 -4.81 -23.24 8.41
N LEU A 193 -5.68 -22.51 7.71
CA LEU A 193 -5.38 -21.81 6.47
C LEU A 193 -5.72 -20.33 6.64
N TYR A 194 -4.76 -19.45 6.40
CA TYR A 194 -5.00 -18.03 6.17
C TYR A 194 -4.81 -17.69 4.69
N TRP A 195 -5.52 -16.68 4.20
CA TRP A 195 -5.35 -16.13 2.86
C TRP A 195 -5.65 -14.64 2.87
N SER A 196 -4.99 -13.93 1.97
CA SER A 196 -5.25 -12.52 1.68
C SER A 196 -6.48 -12.41 0.80
N VAL A 197 -7.38 -11.51 1.16
CA VAL A 197 -8.59 -11.18 0.41
C VAL A 197 -8.35 -9.85 -0.27
N SER A 198 -7.97 -9.90 -1.54
CA SER A 198 -7.74 -8.71 -2.35
C SER A 198 -9.02 -8.37 -3.12
N HIS A 199 -9.58 -7.19 -2.85
CA HIS A 199 -10.78 -6.69 -3.50
C HIS A 199 -10.43 -5.87 -4.74
N PHE A 200 -10.73 -6.43 -5.90
CA PHE A 200 -10.63 -5.76 -7.18
C PHE A 200 -11.94 -5.03 -7.46
N VAL A 201 -11.90 -3.71 -7.59
CA VAL A 201 -13.07 -2.90 -7.96
C VAL A 201 -12.98 -2.50 -9.41
N GLN A 202 -14.11 -2.54 -10.11
CA GLN A 202 -14.21 -1.83 -11.38
C GLN A 202 -14.10 -0.33 -11.10
N SER A 203 -13.22 0.33 -11.83
CA SER A 203 -13.13 1.78 -11.81
C SER A 203 -13.04 2.31 -13.23
N ALA A 204 -12.94 3.62 -13.40
CA ALA A 204 -13.29 4.23 -14.67
C ALA A 204 -12.39 3.83 -15.86
N ASP A 205 -11.10 3.58 -15.63
CA ASP A 205 -10.12 3.14 -16.62
C ASP A 205 -9.63 1.69 -16.37
N GLY A 206 -10.44 0.84 -15.72
CA GLY A 206 -10.10 -0.59 -15.49
C GLY A 206 -10.22 -1.07 -14.03
N PRO A 207 -9.94 -2.35 -13.76
CA PRO A 207 -9.95 -2.89 -12.40
C PRO A 207 -8.81 -2.32 -11.56
N LEU A 208 -9.06 -2.10 -10.27
CA LEU A 208 -8.06 -1.66 -9.29
C LEU A 208 -8.12 -2.53 -8.06
N LEU A 209 -6.96 -2.81 -7.48
CA LEU A 209 -6.90 -3.31 -6.11
C LEU A 209 -7.29 -2.16 -5.17
N SER A 210 -8.43 -2.30 -4.50
CA SER A 210 -8.98 -1.27 -3.61
C SER A 210 -8.56 -1.49 -2.16
N ASP A 211 -8.74 -2.71 -1.68
CA ASP A 211 -8.54 -3.11 -0.30
C ASP A 211 -7.96 -4.53 -0.25
N THR A 212 -7.09 -4.79 0.72
CA THR A 212 -6.61 -6.14 1.02
C THR A 212 -6.72 -6.42 2.52
N THR A 213 -7.40 -7.51 2.90
CA THR A 213 -7.44 -8.01 4.28
C THR A 213 -6.95 -9.46 4.35
N THR A 214 -6.92 -10.07 5.53
CA THR A 214 -6.60 -11.50 5.69
C THR A 214 -7.72 -12.22 6.41
N ARG A 215 -8.17 -13.33 5.84
CA ARG A 215 -9.14 -14.25 6.46
C ARG A 215 -8.48 -15.56 6.84
N GLY A 216 -9.14 -16.29 7.74
CA GLY A 216 -8.69 -17.59 8.19
C GLY A 216 -9.81 -18.58 8.43
N ALA A 217 -9.46 -19.86 8.31
CA ALA A 217 -10.32 -20.99 8.65
C ALA A 217 -9.50 -22.16 9.22
N MET A 218 -10.16 -22.98 10.04
CA MET A 218 -9.61 -24.28 10.43
C MET A 218 -9.78 -25.27 9.28
N LEU A 219 -8.81 -26.16 9.08
CA LEU A 219 -8.88 -27.23 8.10
C LEU A 219 -9.27 -28.56 8.76
N ALA A 220 -9.88 -29.44 7.99
CA ALA A 220 -10.15 -30.83 8.35
C ALA A 220 -9.66 -31.76 7.24
N GLN A 221 -9.10 -32.90 7.63
CA GLN A 221 -8.77 -33.97 6.69
C GLN A 221 -10.03 -34.81 6.45
N GLU A 222 -10.42 -35.00 5.19
CA GLU A 222 -11.56 -35.87 4.88
C GLU A 222 -11.26 -37.31 5.32
N SER A 223 -12.30 -38.02 5.73
CA SER A 223 -12.21 -39.42 6.15
C SER A 223 -12.12 -40.39 4.97
N SER A 224 -12.23 -39.90 3.74
CA SER A 224 -12.10 -40.69 2.52
C SER A 224 -10.69 -41.30 2.40
N GLY A 225 -10.53 -42.34 1.59
CA GLY A 225 -9.22 -42.93 1.30
C GLY A 225 -8.22 -41.95 0.66
N LEU A 226 -8.70 -40.85 0.05
CA LEU A 226 -7.85 -39.81 -0.52
C LEU A 226 -7.32 -38.83 0.54
N ARG A 227 -7.91 -38.74 1.74
CA ARG A 227 -7.37 -37.94 2.87
C ARG A 227 -6.98 -36.50 2.52
N ARG A 228 -7.75 -35.83 1.65
CA ARG A 228 -7.56 -34.43 1.26
C ARG A 228 -7.86 -33.46 2.41
N LEU A 229 -7.25 -32.28 2.36
CA LEU A 229 -7.57 -31.18 3.29
C LEU A 229 -8.63 -30.25 2.71
N TRP A 230 -9.60 -29.90 3.55
CA TRP A 230 -10.70 -29.00 3.25
C TRP A 230 -10.92 -28.02 4.40
N VAL A 231 -11.68 -26.96 4.16
CA VAL A 231 -12.15 -26.10 5.26
C VAL A 231 -13.09 -26.91 6.17
N SER A 232 -12.85 -26.84 7.47
CA SER A 232 -13.62 -27.60 8.46
C SER A 232 -15.11 -27.24 8.36
N GLY A 233 -15.96 -28.26 8.31
CA GLY A 233 -17.41 -28.11 8.14
C GLY A 233 -17.89 -27.94 6.69
N SER A 234 -17.00 -27.82 5.70
CA SER A 234 -17.39 -27.70 4.28
C SER A 234 -17.84 -29.03 3.64
N LEU A 235 -17.72 -30.15 4.37
CA LEU A 235 -18.10 -31.49 3.92
C LEU A 235 -17.41 -31.92 2.61
N GLY A 236 -16.15 -31.52 2.41
CA GLY A 236 -15.38 -31.86 1.21
C GLY A 236 -15.68 -30.96 0.00
N ALA A 237 -16.35 -29.83 0.21
CA ALA A 237 -16.58 -28.82 -0.82
C ALA A 237 -15.64 -27.63 -0.67
N ARG A 238 -15.31 -26.99 -1.79
CA ARG A 238 -14.66 -25.67 -1.80
C ARG A 238 -15.62 -24.60 -1.26
N ILE A 239 -15.07 -23.59 -0.59
CA ILE A 239 -15.84 -22.43 -0.12
C ILE A 239 -15.41 -21.16 -0.85
N ASN A 240 -16.28 -20.16 -0.88
CA ASN A 240 -15.94 -18.84 -1.40
C ASN A 240 -15.09 -18.04 -0.41
N THR A 241 -14.17 -17.20 -0.90
CA THR A 241 -13.23 -16.39 -0.09
C THR A 241 -13.89 -15.55 1.01
N LEU A 242 -15.13 -15.07 0.79
CA LEU A 242 -15.90 -14.27 1.76
C LEU A 242 -16.92 -15.07 2.58
N ASN A 243 -16.90 -16.40 2.54
CA ASN A 243 -17.91 -17.20 3.23
C ASN A 243 -17.80 -17.06 4.76
N SER A 244 -18.67 -16.27 5.37
CA SER A 244 -18.64 -15.96 6.81
C SER A 244 -19.06 -17.13 7.72
N GLN A 245 -19.69 -18.17 7.17
CA GLN A 245 -20.06 -19.37 7.95
C GLN A 245 -18.83 -20.16 8.38
N PHE A 246 -17.80 -20.20 7.53
CA PHE A 246 -16.61 -21.04 7.74
C PHE A 246 -15.33 -20.24 8.02
N THR A 247 -15.38 -18.92 7.87
CA THR A 247 -14.18 -18.08 7.84
C THR A 247 -14.36 -16.83 8.68
N THR A 248 -13.26 -16.29 9.20
CA THR A 248 -13.23 -15.03 9.96
C THR A 248 -12.11 -14.12 9.44
N GLU A 249 -12.30 -12.80 9.51
CA GLU A 249 -11.24 -11.84 9.19
C GLU A 249 -10.27 -11.79 10.36
N VAL A 250 -9.07 -12.36 10.21
CA VAL A 250 -8.08 -12.43 11.29
C VAL A 250 -7.22 -11.16 11.37
N PHE A 251 -7.07 -10.46 10.25
CA PHE A 251 -6.33 -9.20 10.15
C PHE A 251 -7.02 -8.29 9.14
N GLY A 252 -7.41 -7.08 9.57
CA GLY A 252 -8.22 -6.17 8.78
C GLY A 252 -7.70 -4.73 8.80
N LEU A 253 -8.32 -3.89 7.98
CA LEU A 253 -8.01 -2.47 7.88
C LEU A 253 -8.38 -1.72 9.17
N THR A 254 -7.69 -0.62 9.46
CA THR A 254 -7.97 0.22 10.63
C THR A 254 -8.48 1.59 10.19
N SER A 255 -9.79 1.78 10.26
CA SER A 255 -10.44 3.04 9.88
C SER A 255 -9.89 4.22 10.69
N GLY A 256 -9.69 5.36 10.01
CA GLY A 256 -9.14 6.58 10.62
C GLY A 256 -7.62 6.58 10.81
N GLN A 257 -6.91 5.50 10.45
CA GLN A 257 -5.46 5.44 10.43
C GLN A 257 -4.98 5.36 8.98
N SER A 258 -4.58 6.51 8.42
CA SER A 258 -4.26 6.67 6.98
C SER A 258 -3.09 5.83 6.47
N LEU A 259 -2.36 5.13 7.34
CA LEU A 259 -1.29 4.20 6.98
C LEU A 259 -1.72 2.73 7.08
N LEU A 260 -2.97 2.45 7.46
CA LEU A 260 -3.50 1.11 7.75
C LEU A 260 -4.93 0.91 7.20
N ASP A 261 -5.42 1.82 6.35
CA ASP A 261 -6.78 1.85 5.85
C ASP A 261 -6.93 1.41 4.38
N GLY A 262 -5.91 0.79 3.79
CA GLY A 262 -5.97 0.21 2.44
C GLY A 262 -5.39 -1.20 2.29
N THR A 263 -4.31 -1.52 3.03
CA THR A 263 -3.64 -2.82 2.90
C THR A 263 -3.35 -3.43 4.27
N ALA A 264 -3.88 -4.64 4.47
CA ALA A 264 -3.63 -5.56 5.58
C ALA A 264 -3.29 -6.96 5.01
N ASP A 265 -2.23 -7.00 4.19
CA ASP A 265 -1.76 -8.20 3.51
C ASP A 265 -0.86 -9.01 4.45
N SER A 266 -0.92 -10.34 4.35
CA SER A 266 -0.09 -11.25 5.14
C SER A 266 0.78 -12.10 4.21
N PHE A 267 1.94 -12.54 4.70
CA PHE A 267 2.89 -13.30 3.88
C PHE A 267 3.30 -14.64 4.49
N ASP A 268 3.51 -14.71 5.81
CA ASP A 268 3.92 -15.94 6.50
C ASP A 268 3.30 -16.06 7.89
N VAL A 269 3.21 -17.30 8.37
CA VAL A 269 2.77 -17.63 9.73
C VAL A 269 3.79 -18.54 10.40
N LYS A 270 4.22 -18.17 11.61
CA LYS A 270 5.02 -19.04 12.49
C LYS A 270 4.38 -19.16 13.85
N VAL A 271 4.42 -20.36 14.41
CA VAL A 271 4.01 -20.59 15.80
C VAL A 271 5.24 -20.72 16.68
N VAL A 272 5.40 -19.79 17.62
CA VAL A 272 6.56 -19.72 18.52
C VAL A 272 6.03 -19.60 19.95
N SER A 273 6.37 -20.57 20.79
CA SER A 273 6.02 -20.55 22.23
C SER A 273 4.53 -20.29 22.50
N GLY A 274 3.65 -20.93 21.71
CA GLY A 274 2.20 -20.78 21.83
C GLY A 274 1.62 -19.47 21.28
N LYS A 275 2.45 -18.63 20.64
CA LYS A 275 2.01 -17.44 19.90
C LYS A 275 2.07 -17.69 18.41
N ILE A 276 1.09 -17.16 17.70
CA ILE A 276 1.05 -17.12 16.24
C ILE A 276 1.63 -15.77 15.84
N LEU A 277 2.70 -15.80 15.05
CA LEU A 277 3.35 -14.63 14.47
C LEU A 277 2.98 -14.56 12.99
N LEU A 278 2.57 -13.38 12.54
CA LEU A 278 2.15 -13.09 11.18
C LEU A 278 3.08 -12.03 10.60
N THR A 279 3.82 -12.34 9.53
CA THR A 279 4.51 -11.30 8.76
C THR A 279 3.51 -10.64 7.81
N THR A 280 3.53 -9.31 7.74
CA THR A 280 2.50 -8.54 7.01
C THR A 280 3.09 -7.41 6.19
N GLY A 281 2.44 -7.11 5.07
CA GLY A 281 2.59 -5.86 4.32
C GLY A 281 1.41 -4.97 4.64
N VAL A 282 1.68 -3.78 5.19
CA VAL A 282 0.62 -2.84 5.57
C VAL A 282 0.75 -1.51 4.84
N GLY A 283 -0.39 -0.85 4.60
CA GLY A 283 -0.44 0.37 3.80
C GLY A 283 -1.77 1.10 3.95
N GLY A 284 -1.73 2.40 3.64
CA GLY A 284 -2.93 3.22 3.56
C GLY A 284 -3.65 3.08 2.22
N LYS A 285 -4.69 3.89 2.00
CA LYS A 285 -5.22 4.11 0.65
C LYS A 285 -4.11 4.55 -0.32
N GLY A 286 -4.22 4.16 -1.59
CA GLY A 286 -3.17 4.34 -2.58
C GLY A 286 -2.16 3.19 -2.65
N CYS A 287 -2.29 2.17 -1.79
CA CYS A 287 -1.45 0.97 -1.77
C CYS A 287 -1.99 -0.24 -2.53
N GLY A 288 -2.24 -0.07 -3.82
CA GLY A 288 -2.67 -1.16 -4.69
C GLY A 288 -1.54 -2.13 -5.05
N THR A 289 -0.29 -1.72 -4.91
CA THR A 289 0.89 -2.59 -5.09
C THR A 289 2.03 -2.10 -4.18
N PRO A 290 3.04 -2.95 -3.93
CA PRO A 290 4.23 -2.57 -3.15
C PRO A 290 5.06 -1.41 -3.75
N ILE A 291 4.98 -1.19 -5.07
CA ILE A 291 5.65 -0.07 -5.75
C ILE A 291 4.76 1.17 -5.88
N SER A 292 3.54 1.13 -5.35
CA SER A 292 2.63 2.28 -5.43
C SER A 292 3.29 3.50 -4.77
N PRO A 293 3.16 4.70 -5.36
CA PRO A 293 3.86 5.91 -4.92
C PRO A 293 3.19 6.53 -3.68
N ALA A 294 2.89 5.71 -2.67
CA ALA A 294 2.28 6.10 -1.41
C ALA A 294 3.28 5.91 -0.25
N TYR A 295 3.35 6.86 0.69
CA TYR A 295 4.22 6.74 1.84
C TYR A 295 3.83 5.56 2.73
N GLY A 296 4.83 4.78 3.17
CA GLY A 296 4.62 3.64 4.07
C GLY A 296 3.86 2.48 3.43
N CYS A 297 3.82 2.43 2.10
CA CYS A 297 3.11 1.40 1.35
C CYS A 297 3.77 0.03 1.45
N TYR A 298 2.97 -1.01 1.71
CA TYR A 298 3.44 -2.38 1.90
C TYR A 298 4.63 -2.50 2.87
N ARG A 299 4.71 -1.61 3.87
CA ARG A 299 5.78 -1.67 4.87
C ARG A 299 5.61 -2.91 5.73
N MET A 300 6.72 -3.39 6.26
CA MET A 300 6.70 -4.62 7.04
C MET A 300 6.22 -4.39 8.46
N GLN A 301 5.37 -5.30 8.92
CA GLN A 301 5.09 -5.51 10.33
C GLN A 301 5.14 -7.00 10.64
N ILE A 302 5.39 -7.31 11.92
CA ILE A 302 5.16 -8.64 12.48
C ILE A 302 4.09 -8.46 13.54
N ARG A 303 3.00 -9.21 13.43
CA ARG A 303 1.88 -9.15 14.35
C ARG A 303 1.76 -10.45 15.12
N SER A 304 1.13 -10.44 16.29
CA SER A 304 0.91 -11.67 17.06
C SER A 304 -0.50 -11.88 17.54
N SER A 305 -0.86 -13.15 17.73
CA SER A 305 -2.09 -13.59 18.39
C SER A 305 -1.82 -14.87 19.21
N THR A 306 -2.63 -15.10 20.23
CA THR A 306 -2.63 -16.37 21.00
C THR A 306 -3.81 -17.27 20.63
N THR A 307 -4.68 -16.82 19.72
CA THR A 307 -5.79 -17.61 19.17
C THR A 307 -5.68 -17.65 17.63
N PRO A 308 -6.00 -18.78 16.99
CA PRO A 308 -5.84 -18.92 15.54
C PRO A 308 -6.99 -18.30 14.75
N LEU A 309 -8.12 -18.00 15.37
CA LEU A 309 -9.30 -17.44 14.70
C LEU A 309 -9.97 -16.42 15.62
N GLY A 310 -10.53 -15.38 15.01
CA GLY A 310 -11.27 -14.30 15.66
C GLY A 310 -11.20 -13.03 14.81
N ASN A 311 -12.16 -12.14 14.96
CA ASN A 311 -12.21 -10.91 14.17
C ASN A 311 -11.08 -9.95 14.57
N GLY A 312 -10.18 -9.60 13.64
CA GLY A 312 -9.11 -8.63 13.84
C GLY A 312 -8.11 -9.01 14.94
N ILE A 313 -7.91 -10.30 15.20
CA ILE A 313 -7.01 -10.78 16.27
C ILE A 313 -5.57 -10.27 16.15
N PHE A 314 -5.12 -9.88 14.96
CA PHE A 314 -3.79 -9.30 14.74
C PHE A 314 -3.76 -7.76 14.75
N ASN A 315 -4.89 -7.06 14.81
CA ASN A 315 -4.93 -5.60 14.67
C ASN A 315 -4.23 -4.88 15.83
N GLY A 316 -4.28 -5.44 17.05
CA GLY A 316 -3.83 -4.79 18.29
C GLY A 316 -2.49 -5.28 18.87
N SER A 317 -1.71 -6.08 18.16
CA SER A 317 -0.45 -6.63 18.67
C SER A 317 0.63 -6.59 17.60
N ILE A 318 1.37 -5.49 17.54
CA ILE A 318 2.37 -5.13 16.53
C ILE A 318 3.76 -5.18 17.15
N ALA A 319 4.70 -5.86 16.51
CA ALA A 319 6.09 -5.89 16.95
C ALA A 319 6.71 -4.48 16.85
N THR A 320 7.27 -4.00 17.97
CA THR A 320 7.91 -2.68 18.07
C THR A 320 9.42 -2.75 18.32
N SER A 321 9.94 -3.91 18.73
CA SER A 321 11.36 -4.15 18.93
C SER A 321 11.74 -5.57 18.49
N PRO A 322 12.85 -5.74 17.73
CA PRO A 322 13.68 -4.67 17.16
C PRO A 322 12.91 -3.87 16.09
N SER A 323 13.45 -2.72 15.66
CA SER A 323 12.88 -2.01 14.51
C SER A 323 12.98 -2.89 13.27
N LEU A 324 11.86 -3.01 12.55
CA LEU A 324 11.76 -3.76 11.30
C LEU A 324 12.12 -2.85 10.11
N PRO A 325 12.64 -3.40 8.99
CA PRO A 325 12.77 -2.66 7.73
C PRO A 325 11.52 -1.86 7.35
N PHE A 326 11.68 -0.56 7.05
CA PHE A 326 10.58 0.31 6.63
C PHE A 326 10.20 0.13 5.15
N ASN A 327 11.09 -0.44 4.33
CA ASN A 327 10.86 -0.61 2.90
C ASN A 327 9.49 -1.23 2.60
N PRO A 328 8.84 -0.83 1.50
CA PRO A 328 7.86 -1.70 0.87
C PRO A 328 8.52 -3.06 0.61
N HIS A 329 7.79 -4.14 0.89
CA HIS A 329 8.32 -5.48 0.69
C HIS A 329 7.27 -6.42 0.14
N GLU A 330 7.77 -7.52 -0.41
CA GLU A 330 6.98 -8.59 -0.97
C GLU A 330 7.42 -9.92 -0.38
N TYR A 331 6.41 -10.71 0.03
CA TYR A 331 6.56 -12.11 0.42
C TYR A 331 7.59 -12.37 1.52
N SER A 332 7.63 -11.50 2.55
CA SER A 332 8.48 -11.72 3.72
C SER A 332 8.16 -13.04 4.44
N LYS A 333 9.12 -13.94 4.54
CA LYS A 333 8.97 -15.30 5.09
C LYS A 333 10.00 -15.53 6.18
N ILE A 334 9.59 -16.15 7.30
CA ILE A 334 10.49 -16.49 8.40
C ILE A 334 11.17 -17.82 8.08
N ILE A 335 12.49 -17.79 8.01
CA ILE A 335 13.34 -18.94 7.68
C ILE A 335 14.34 -19.18 8.79
N THR A 336 14.90 -20.39 8.86
CA THR A 336 15.90 -20.75 9.87
C THR A 336 17.13 -21.32 9.18
N ASP A 337 18.32 -20.84 9.54
CA ASP A 337 19.57 -21.39 9.02
C ASP A 337 19.90 -22.77 9.66
N PRO A 338 20.95 -23.48 9.19
CA PRO A 338 21.36 -24.74 9.78
C PRO A 338 21.80 -24.65 11.25
N ASN A 339 22.10 -23.44 11.76
CA ASN A 339 22.49 -23.20 13.14
C ASN A 339 21.30 -22.88 14.05
N GLY A 340 20.08 -22.82 13.51
CA GLY A 340 18.87 -22.46 14.26
C GLY A 340 18.59 -20.96 14.36
N SER A 341 19.39 -20.11 13.73
CA SER A 341 19.18 -18.66 13.70
C SER A 341 18.02 -18.33 12.76
N SER A 342 17.13 -17.44 13.21
CA SER A 342 15.97 -17.04 12.42
C SER A 342 16.23 -15.75 11.64
N PHE A 343 15.67 -15.71 10.43
CA PHE A 343 15.72 -14.57 9.54
C PHE A 343 14.35 -14.34 8.92
N VAL A 344 14.11 -13.12 8.45
CA VAL A 344 13.02 -12.85 7.52
C VAL A 344 13.60 -12.59 6.15
N LEU A 345 13.34 -13.52 5.24
CA LEU A 345 13.69 -13.44 3.83
C LEU A 345 12.56 -12.73 3.07
N GLY A 346 12.88 -11.74 2.25
CA GLY A 346 11.88 -11.06 1.41
C GLY A 346 12.52 -10.25 0.30
N GLN A 347 11.69 -9.77 -0.62
CA GLN A 347 12.07 -8.77 -1.60
C GLN A 347 11.78 -7.39 -1.02
N TYR A 348 12.80 -6.56 -0.81
CA TYR A 348 12.64 -5.20 -0.33
C TYR A 348 12.80 -4.23 -1.48
N LEU A 349 11.92 -3.24 -1.54
CA LEU A 349 11.82 -2.29 -2.64
C LEU A 349 12.25 -0.90 -2.18
N GLN A 350 12.47 -0.01 -3.15
CA GLN A 350 12.74 1.39 -2.85
C GLN A 350 11.51 2.07 -2.24
N VAL A 351 11.72 2.78 -1.13
CA VAL A 351 10.69 3.60 -0.49
C VAL A 351 10.22 4.69 -1.44
N GLN A 352 8.90 4.77 -1.64
CA GLN A 352 8.25 5.88 -2.34
C GLN A 352 7.81 6.91 -1.29
N GLY A 353 8.42 8.10 -1.31
CA GLY A 353 8.30 9.05 -0.20
C GLY A 353 7.54 10.34 -0.50
N GLY A 354 7.25 10.68 -1.75
CA GLY A 354 6.59 11.94 -2.09
C GLY A 354 7.26 13.16 -1.40
N GLY A 355 8.59 13.25 -1.38
CA GLY A 355 9.31 14.32 -0.69
C GLY A 355 9.50 14.15 0.84
N THR A 356 8.93 13.10 1.43
CA THR A 356 9.31 12.63 2.78
C THR A 356 10.58 11.79 2.69
N PRO A 357 11.64 12.09 3.47
CA PRO A 357 12.83 11.27 3.54
C PRO A 357 12.53 9.83 4.00
N ALA A 358 13.25 8.86 3.43
CA ALA A 358 13.15 7.47 3.89
C ALA A 358 13.60 7.37 5.37
N PRO A 359 12.85 6.66 6.23
CA PRO A 359 13.27 6.36 7.60
C PRO A 359 14.63 5.67 7.68
N ALA A 360 15.33 5.87 8.80
CA ALA A 360 16.70 5.37 8.99
C ALA A 360 16.81 3.83 8.99
N ASN A 361 15.70 3.13 9.24
CA ASN A 361 15.57 1.68 9.19
C ASN A 361 15.22 1.15 7.77
N THR A 362 15.39 1.95 6.72
CA THR A 362 15.35 1.47 5.33
C THR A 362 16.63 0.69 4.99
N ILE A 363 16.48 -0.41 4.27
CA ILE A 363 17.56 -1.30 3.83
C ILE A 363 17.70 -1.25 2.29
N PRO A 364 18.81 -1.75 1.72
CA PRO A 364 19.00 -1.77 0.26
C PRO A 364 17.90 -2.52 -0.48
N ASN A 365 17.59 -2.07 -1.71
CA ASN A 365 16.66 -2.74 -2.61
C ASN A 365 17.21 -4.10 -3.05
N GLY A 366 16.35 -5.11 -3.12
CA GLY A 366 16.68 -6.47 -3.54
C GLY A 366 16.14 -7.54 -2.61
N MET A 367 16.39 -8.80 -2.99
CA MET A 367 16.12 -9.92 -2.12
C MET A 367 17.18 -9.96 -1.01
N SER A 368 16.73 -9.99 0.23
CA SER A 368 17.62 -9.98 1.39
C SER A 368 16.98 -10.75 2.53
N MET A 369 17.83 -11.17 3.46
CA MET A 369 17.41 -11.67 4.76
C MET A 369 17.90 -10.73 5.86
N PHE A 370 17.03 -10.42 6.82
CA PHE A 370 17.43 -9.71 8.03
C PHE A 370 17.28 -10.65 9.25
N PRO A 371 18.24 -10.63 10.18
CA PRO A 371 18.20 -11.49 11.35
C PRO A 371 17.09 -11.06 12.31
N ILE A 372 16.41 -12.03 12.91
CA ILE A 372 15.36 -11.77 13.88
C ILE A 372 15.37 -12.81 15.00
N ASP A 373 15.26 -12.35 16.26
CA ASP A 373 14.96 -13.24 17.37
C ASP A 373 13.46 -13.18 17.68
N LEU A 374 12.76 -14.24 17.29
CA LEU A 374 11.30 -14.35 17.44
C LEU A 374 10.86 -14.39 18.90
N ASN A 375 11.73 -14.80 19.83
CA ASN A 375 11.42 -14.83 21.26
C ASN A 375 11.66 -13.47 21.94
N ALA A 376 12.50 -12.62 21.35
CA ALA A 376 12.80 -11.28 21.85
C ALA A 376 11.84 -10.19 21.36
N LEU A 377 10.87 -10.53 20.50
CA LEU A 377 9.90 -9.58 19.97
C LEU A 377 9.04 -8.96 21.08
N GLN A 378 9.01 -7.63 21.11
CA GLN A 378 8.12 -6.86 21.97
C GLN A 378 6.94 -6.36 21.15
N PHE A 379 5.73 -6.39 21.74
CA PHE A 379 4.49 -6.04 21.05
C PHE A 379 3.77 -4.87 21.70
N SER A 380 3.10 -4.05 20.88
CA SER A 380 2.26 -2.92 21.28
C SER A 380 1.00 -2.85 20.43
N ALA A 381 -0.04 -2.17 20.94
CA ALA A 381 -1.24 -1.83 20.16
C ALA A 381 -1.03 -0.61 19.24
N THR A 382 0.04 0.15 19.47
CA THR A 382 0.36 1.36 18.69
C THR A 382 1.34 1.02 17.57
N ASP A 383 1.01 1.43 16.35
CA ASP A 383 1.92 1.34 15.21
C ASP A 383 3.11 2.31 15.44
N PRO A 384 4.36 1.81 15.50
CA PRO A 384 5.54 2.66 15.71
C PRO A 384 5.94 3.43 14.43
N THR A 385 5.24 3.24 13.32
CA THR A 385 5.57 3.87 12.03
C THR A 385 5.53 5.40 12.15
N PRO A 386 6.61 6.11 11.75
CA PRO A 386 6.58 7.56 11.71
C PRO A 386 5.54 8.05 10.68
N ALA A 387 4.82 9.12 11.03
CA ALA A 387 3.98 9.80 10.06
C ALA A 387 4.85 10.41 8.94
N PRO A 388 4.31 10.56 7.71
CA PRO A 388 5.03 11.26 6.66
C PRO A 388 5.33 12.70 7.08
N ALA A 389 6.57 13.12 6.85
CA ALA A 389 7.08 14.44 7.21
C ALA A 389 7.88 15.01 6.02
N PRO A 390 7.22 15.67 5.07
CA PRO A 390 7.88 16.32 3.95
C PRO A 390 8.99 17.27 4.40
N ALA A 391 10.13 17.26 3.70
CA ALA A 391 11.22 18.20 3.97
C ALA A 391 10.90 19.64 3.52
N HIS A 392 9.99 19.78 2.55
CA HIS A 392 9.59 21.05 1.96
C HIS A 392 8.09 21.27 2.08
N ALA A 393 7.71 22.53 2.23
CA ALA A 393 6.32 22.94 2.42
C ALA A 393 5.48 22.83 1.15
N GLY A 394 6.11 22.73 -0.02
CA GLY A 394 5.44 22.52 -1.31
C GLY A 394 6.36 21.82 -2.29
N GLU A 395 5.81 20.84 -3.00
CA GLU A 395 6.60 19.93 -3.86
C GLU A 395 5.75 19.43 -5.04
N PHE A 396 6.42 18.92 -6.08
CA PHE A 396 5.80 18.38 -7.29
C PHE A 396 6.16 16.90 -7.47
N PHE A 397 5.17 16.07 -7.79
CA PHE A 397 5.32 14.63 -7.99
C PHE A 397 4.64 14.15 -9.26
N TYR A 398 5.12 13.03 -9.78
CA TYR A 398 4.37 12.20 -10.70
C TYR A 398 3.76 11.03 -9.95
N THR A 399 2.50 10.72 -10.24
CA THR A 399 1.77 9.55 -9.74
C THR A 399 0.94 8.93 -10.87
N ALA A 400 0.46 7.71 -10.68
CA ALA A 400 -0.42 7.06 -11.66
C ALA A 400 -1.90 7.39 -11.40
N PHE A 401 -2.74 7.43 -12.44
CA PHE A 401 -4.20 7.51 -12.24
C PHE A 401 -4.72 6.30 -11.47
N ASP A 402 -4.12 5.13 -11.63
CA ASP A 402 -4.42 3.95 -10.81
C ASP A 402 -4.28 4.21 -9.31
N THR A 403 -3.24 4.94 -8.91
CA THR A 403 -3.04 5.35 -7.50
C THR A 403 -4.08 6.38 -7.07
N LEU A 404 -4.33 7.40 -7.90
CA LEU A 404 -5.35 8.42 -7.59
C LEU A 404 -6.75 7.80 -7.43
N ARG A 405 -7.10 6.82 -8.27
CA ARG A 405 -8.38 6.14 -8.23
C ARG A 405 -8.60 5.30 -6.97
N GLN A 406 -7.54 4.91 -6.27
CA GLN A 406 -7.68 4.27 -4.95
C GLN A 406 -8.11 5.25 -3.85
N PHE A 407 -7.88 6.55 -4.04
CA PHE A 407 -8.41 7.59 -3.16
C PHE A 407 -9.81 8.07 -3.59
N GLN A 408 -10.11 7.97 -4.88
CA GLN A 408 -11.43 8.28 -5.44
C GLN A 408 -11.65 7.57 -6.79
N THR A 409 -12.48 6.51 -6.80
CA THR A 409 -12.63 5.57 -7.94
C THR A 409 -13.17 6.20 -9.22
N GLY A 410 -13.87 7.35 -9.10
CA GLY A 410 -14.37 8.12 -10.23
C GLY A 410 -13.32 8.95 -10.98
N CYS A 411 -12.12 9.16 -10.40
CA CYS A 411 -11.08 9.94 -11.07
C CYS A 411 -10.64 9.29 -12.39
N LYS A 412 -10.93 9.92 -13.53
CA LYS A 412 -10.74 9.37 -14.87
C LYS A 412 -9.52 9.95 -15.54
N GLN A 413 -8.70 9.12 -16.16
CA GLN A 413 -7.63 9.60 -17.06
C GLN A 413 -8.22 10.41 -18.24
N SER A 414 -9.37 9.98 -18.76
CA SER A 414 -10.08 10.64 -19.87
C SER A 414 -10.78 11.96 -19.46
N SER A 415 -11.00 12.14 -18.15
CA SER A 415 -11.52 13.38 -17.56
C SER A 415 -10.66 13.73 -16.34
N PRO A 416 -9.36 13.99 -16.54
CA PRO A 416 -8.36 14.08 -15.47
C PRO A 416 -8.58 15.30 -14.58
N ARG A 417 -9.40 16.23 -15.07
CA ARG A 417 -9.83 17.39 -14.34
C ARG A 417 -11.33 17.41 -14.18
N PRO A 418 -11.78 18.16 -13.17
CA PRO A 418 -13.18 18.38 -12.99
C PRO A 418 -13.78 18.99 -14.26
N ASN A 419 -14.73 18.28 -14.88
CA ASN A 419 -15.73 18.99 -15.64
C ASN A 419 -16.53 19.86 -14.64
N GLN A 420 -17.35 20.77 -15.15
CA GLN A 420 -18.09 21.73 -14.32
C GLN A 420 -18.87 21.08 -13.15
N ASN A 421 -19.10 19.76 -13.19
CA ASN A 421 -19.93 19.00 -12.26
C ASN A 421 -19.21 17.86 -11.47
N SER A 422 -17.93 17.52 -11.71
CA SER A 422 -17.30 16.35 -11.05
C SER A 422 -15.93 16.63 -10.43
N GLY A 423 -15.86 16.80 -9.10
CA GLY A 423 -14.61 17.03 -8.36
C GLY A 423 -13.74 15.81 -8.06
N GLU A 424 -13.93 14.71 -8.78
CA GLU A 424 -13.40 13.40 -8.38
C GLU A 424 -11.86 13.35 -8.40
N CYS A 425 -11.22 13.84 -9.45
CA CYS A 425 -9.75 13.89 -9.49
C CYS A 425 -9.15 14.95 -8.56
N ALA A 426 -9.86 16.06 -8.29
CA ALA A 426 -9.40 17.04 -7.31
C ALA A 426 -9.36 16.41 -5.90
N ALA A 427 -10.43 15.70 -5.51
CA ALA A 427 -10.47 14.94 -4.26
C ALA A 427 -9.40 13.84 -4.21
N ALA A 428 -9.21 13.10 -5.31
CA ALA A 428 -8.16 12.09 -5.41
C ALA A 428 -6.77 12.67 -5.13
N VAL A 429 -6.43 13.78 -5.78
CA VAL A 429 -5.13 14.45 -5.61
C VAL A 429 -5.00 15.03 -4.20
N SER A 430 -6.06 15.62 -3.66
CA SER A 430 -6.08 16.12 -2.27
C SER A 430 -5.66 15.04 -1.28
N ARG A 431 -6.36 13.90 -1.33
CA ARG A 431 -6.18 12.77 -0.41
C ARG A 431 -4.83 12.08 -0.64
N TYR A 432 -4.41 11.97 -1.89
CA TYR A 432 -3.06 11.51 -2.24
C TYR A 432 -1.99 12.39 -1.57
N CYS A 433 -2.04 13.70 -1.75
CA CYS A 433 -1.09 14.63 -1.13
C CYS A 433 -1.13 14.54 0.41
N GLN A 434 -2.31 14.44 1.02
CA GLN A 434 -2.45 14.25 2.47
C GLN A 434 -1.79 12.96 2.96
N SER A 435 -1.91 11.86 2.20
CA SER A 435 -1.23 10.59 2.52
C SER A 435 0.30 10.70 2.47
N GLN A 436 0.85 11.70 1.77
CA GLN A 436 2.28 12.01 1.73
C GLN A 436 2.70 13.07 2.78
N GLY A 437 1.80 13.49 3.67
CA GLY A 437 2.07 14.51 4.70
C GLY A 437 1.80 15.95 4.28
N TYR A 438 1.28 16.20 3.07
CA TYR A 438 0.86 17.52 2.61
C TYR A 438 -0.59 17.79 3.02
N GLY A 439 -0.76 18.15 4.30
CA GLY A 439 -2.08 18.25 4.94
C GLY A 439 -3.08 19.22 4.29
N ALA A 440 -2.61 20.22 3.54
CA ALA A 440 -3.48 21.16 2.81
C ALA A 440 -3.92 20.63 1.43
N GLY A 441 -3.48 19.42 1.05
CA GLY A 441 -3.83 18.76 -0.20
C GLY A 441 -2.90 19.16 -1.34
N GLY A 442 -3.41 19.14 -2.57
CA GLY A 442 -2.65 19.47 -3.76
C GLY A 442 -3.51 19.66 -4.99
N VAL A 443 -2.91 19.95 -6.14
CA VAL A 443 -3.63 20.17 -7.38
C VAL A 443 -2.99 19.37 -8.50
N MET A 444 -3.79 18.80 -9.40
CA MET A 444 -3.25 18.23 -10.62
C MET A 444 -2.74 19.39 -11.48
N VAL A 445 -1.54 19.27 -12.04
CA VAL A 445 -0.91 20.34 -12.82
C VAL A 445 -0.59 19.90 -14.23
N GLU A 446 -0.31 18.61 -14.43
CA GLU A 446 -0.09 18.01 -15.74
C GLU A 446 -0.67 16.60 -15.79
N ASN A 447 -0.89 16.07 -16.99
CA ASN A 447 -1.21 14.67 -17.19
C ASN A 447 -0.76 14.20 -18.59
N ALA A 448 -0.29 12.96 -18.69
CA ALA A 448 0.10 12.31 -19.94
C ALA A 448 -0.06 10.79 -19.82
N GLY A 449 -1.00 10.21 -20.57
CA GLY A 449 -1.35 8.79 -20.40
C GLY A 449 -1.82 8.51 -18.96
N ASN A 450 -1.38 7.39 -18.38
CA ASN A 450 -1.68 7.00 -16.99
C ASN A 450 -0.88 7.83 -15.95
N ILE A 451 -0.11 8.84 -16.35
CA ILE A 451 0.70 9.66 -15.44
C ILE A 451 0.01 10.99 -15.17
N ALA A 452 -0.12 11.33 -13.88
CA ALA A 452 -0.57 12.63 -13.38
C ALA A 452 0.58 13.35 -12.67
N GLY A 453 0.85 14.58 -13.07
CA GLY A 453 1.69 15.52 -12.33
C GLY A 453 0.85 16.24 -11.29
N VAL A 454 1.24 16.18 -10.02
CA VAL A 454 0.53 16.79 -8.89
C VAL A 454 1.45 17.69 -8.10
N ALA A 455 0.92 18.82 -7.62
CA ALA A 455 1.63 19.72 -6.74
C ALA A 455 0.97 19.72 -5.37
N CYS A 456 1.72 19.38 -4.33
CA CYS A 456 1.21 19.20 -2.97
C CYS A 456 1.75 20.29 -2.04
N VAL A 457 0.97 20.69 -1.02
CA VAL A 457 1.36 21.71 -0.03
C VAL A 457 1.04 21.31 1.41
N THR A 458 1.96 21.60 2.32
CA THR A 458 1.90 21.23 3.74
C THR A 458 1.00 22.16 4.54
N SER A 459 0.50 21.66 5.66
CA SER A 459 -0.31 22.46 6.59
C SER A 459 0.48 23.49 7.40
N SER A 460 1.82 23.49 7.35
CA SER A 460 2.64 24.48 8.07
C SER A 460 2.66 25.86 7.38
N LYS A 461 2.45 25.90 6.06
CA LYS A 461 2.43 27.12 5.24
C LYS A 461 1.14 27.36 4.46
N SER A 462 0.19 26.43 4.55
CA SER A 462 -1.11 26.53 3.90
C SER A 462 -2.16 25.83 4.76
N SER A 463 -3.44 25.97 4.41
CA SER A 463 -4.52 25.35 5.16
C SER A 463 -5.64 24.91 4.26
N MET A 464 -6.23 23.76 4.60
CA MET A 464 -7.48 23.32 4.00
C MET A 464 -8.64 24.03 4.72
N VAL A 465 -9.23 25.02 4.06
CA VAL A 465 -10.28 25.86 4.65
C VAL A 465 -11.65 25.36 4.17
N PRO A 466 -12.49 24.82 5.07
CA PRO A 466 -13.88 24.51 4.73
C PRO A 466 -14.69 25.79 4.55
N THR A 467 -15.52 25.84 3.52
CA THR A 467 -16.44 26.94 3.24
C THR A 467 -17.67 26.43 2.47
N THR A 468 -18.48 27.35 1.94
CA THR A 468 -19.69 27.00 1.19
C THR A 468 -19.73 27.70 -0.16
N ILE A 469 -20.46 27.11 -1.10
CA ILE A 469 -20.69 27.71 -2.43
C ILE A 469 -21.26 29.13 -2.31
N PRO A 470 -22.30 29.42 -1.49
CA PRO A 470 -22.80 30.79 -1.32
C PRO A 470 -21.75 31.79 -0.82
N ALA A 471 -20.82 31.35 0.04
CA ALA A 471 -19.74 32.21 0.50
C ALA A 471 -18.78 32.60 -0.65
N LEU A 472 -18.58 31.71 -1.63
CA LEU A 472 -17.79 32.00 -2.84
C LEU A 472 -18.57 32.87 -3.83
N THR A 473 -19.87 32.61 -4.00
CA THR A 473 -20.76 33.42 -4.85
C THR A 473 -20.78 34.90 -4.44
N ALA A 474 -20.54 35.20 -3.16
CA ALA A 474 -20.45 36.58 -2.66
C ALA A 474 -19.25 37.37 -3.21
N TYR A 475 -18.19 36.69 -3.67
CA TYR A 475 -17.03 37.32 -4.32
C TYR A 475 -17.22 37.41 -5.84
N HIS A 476 -17.87 36.43 -6.45
CA HIS A 476 -18.25 36.47 -7.87
C HIS A 476 -19.61 35.79 -8.09
N ALA A 477 -20.60 36.55 -8.54
CA ALA A 477 -21.99 36.09 -8.61
C ALA A 477 -22.22 34.87 -9.54
N THR A 478 -21.33 34.67 -10.51
CA THR A 478 -21.39 33.50 -11.41
C THR A 478 -20.72 32.27 -10.82
N CYS A 479 -19.99 32.35 -9.70
CA CYS A 479 -19.45 31.16 -9.05
C CYS A 479 -20.57 30.42 -8.31
N THR A 480 -21.04 29.33 -8.90
CA THR A 480 -22.21 28.56 -8.46
C THR A 480 -21.91 27.05 -8.48
N SER A 481 -22.81 26.24 -7.93
CA SER A 481 -22.67 24.78 -7.91
C SER A 481 -22.53 24.14 -9.29
N SER A 482 -23.04 24.78 -10.34
CA SER A 482 -22.98 24.25 -11.72
C SER A 482 -21.70 24.60 -12.46
N ASN A 483 -20.79 25.40 -11.88
CA ASN A 483 -19.55 25.81 -12.55
C ASN A 483 -18.38 26.01 -11.58
N MET A 484 -18.28 25.14 -10.58
CA MET A 484 -17.31 25.26 -9.46
C MET A 484 -15.84 25.29 -9.90
N TYR A 485 -15.56 24.81 -11.11
CA TYR A 485 -14.23 24.78 -11.72
C TYR A 485 -14.13 25.73 -12.93
N SER A 486 -14.86 26.84 -12.88
CA SER A 486 -14.73 27.95 -13.82
C SER A 486 -13.62 28.91 -13.39
N GLY A 487 -13.18 29.78 -14.31
CA GLY A 487 -12.27 30.88 -13.97
C GLY A 487 -12.87 31.83 -12.92
N ASP A 488 -14.17 32.12 -13.01
CA ASP A 488 -14.90 32.95 -12.05
C ASP A 488 -14.87 32.37 -10.62
N CYS A 489 -15.01 31.05 -10.49
CA CYS A 489 -14.83 30.39 -9.21
C CYS A 489 -13.37 30.38 -8.74
N ALA A 490 -12.40 30.24 -9.63
CA ALA A 490 -10.99 30.37 -9.25
C ALA A 490 -10.67 31.77 -8.69
N SER A 491 -11.19 32.84 -9.32
CA SER A 491 -11.09 34.21 -8.81
C SER A 491 -11.81 34.40 -7.47
N SER A 492 -13.01 33.82 -7.33
CA SER A 492 -13.76 33.82 -6.05
C SER A 492 -12.98 33.14 -4.92
N ILE A 493 -12.37 31.98 -5.19
CA ILE A 493 -11.56 31.22 -4.24
C ILE A 493 -10.32 32.02 -3.84
N ASN A 494 -9.64 32.63 -4.80
CA ASN A 494 -8.48 33.48 -4.56
C ASN A 494 -8.84 34.68 -3.66
N ALA A 495 -9.94 35.37 -3.95
CA ALA A 495 -10.43 36.49 -3.17
C ALA A 495 -10.85 36.06 -1.75
N PHE A 496 -11.57 34.94 -1.62
CA PHE A 496 -11.96 34.36 -0.33
C PHE A 496 -10.74 34.02 0.54
N CYS A 497 -9.74 33.33 -0.01
CA CYS A 497 -8.53 32.99 0.72
C CYS A 497 -7.75 34.23 1.15
N SER A 498 -7.62 35.21 0.25
CA SER A 498 -6.97 36.49 0.54
C SER A 498 -7.67 37.25 1.67
N ALA A 499 -9.01 37.32 1.63
CA ALA A 499 -9.82 37.94 2.68
C ALA A 499 -9.74 37.20 4.03
N THR A 500 -9.41 35.91 4.01
CA THR A 500 -9.19 35.07 5.20
C THR A 500 -7.74 35.15 5.71
N GLY A 501 -6.91 36.02 5.13
CA GLY A 501 -5.54 36.28 5.58
C GLY A 501 -4.45 35.46 4.88
N TYR A 502 -4.80 34.73 3.82
CA TYR A 502 -3.85 33.95 3.02
C TYR A 502 -3.37 34.78 1.82
N GLY A 503 -2.31 35.56 2.01
CA GLY A 503 -1.77 36.48 0.99
C GLY A 503 -1.26 35.82 -0.30
N GLY A 504 -1.08 34.50 -0.29
CA GLY A 504 -0.76 33.70 -1.48
C GLY A 504 -2.00 33.22 -2.24
N GLY A 505 -3.20 33.64 -1.86
CA GLY A 505 -4.44 33.21 -2.50
C GLY A 505 -4.82 31.77 -2.18
N GLY A 506 -5.46 31.09 -3.13
CA GLY A 506 -5.82 29.68 -2.98
C GLY A 506 -6.32 29.02 -4.25
N TYR A 507 -6.57 27.71 -4.16
CA TYR A 507 -7.13 26.90 -5.23
C TYR A 507 -8.16 25.90 -4.68
N GLY A 508 -8.99 25.35 -5.58
CA GLY A 508 -10.00 24.37 -5.25
C GLY A 508 -11.20 24.42 -6.20
N PRO A 509 -12.33 23.80 -5.78
CA PRO A 509 -12.49 23.02 -4.55
C PRO A 509 -11.73 21.69 -4.60
N MET A 510 -11.25 21.27 -3.44
CA MET A 510 -10.54 20.02 -3.21
C MET A 510 -11.47 18.88 -2.81
N GLU A 511 -12.52 19.21 -2.08
CA GLU A 511 -13.60 18.30 -1.68
C GLU A 511 -14.91 19.04 -1.91
N VAL A 512 -15.93 18.33 -2.37
CA VAL A 512 -17.28 18.88 -2.61
C VAL A 512 -18.30 17.92 -2.02
N SER A 513 -19.16 18.42 -1.12
CA SER A 513 -20.27 17.67 -0.54
C SER A 513 -21.50 18.56 -0.39
N GLY A 514 -22.44 18.44 -1.32
CA GLY A 514 -23.58 19.36 -1.44
C GLY A 514 -23.10 20.80 -1.68
N SER A 515 -23.45 21.71 -0.79
CA SER A 515 -22.99 23.11 -0.83
C SER A 515 -21.68 23.37 -0.09
N ASN A 516 -21.14 22.37 0.61
CA ASN A 516 -19.87 22.49 1.32
C ASN A 516 -18.71 22.18 0.38
N VAL A 517 -17.67 23.01 0.47
CA VAL A 517 -16.43 22.83 -0.28
C VAL A 517 -15.21 23.01 0.62
N ALA A 518 -14.13 22.32 0.32
CA ALA A 518 -12.82 22.57 0.95
C ALA A 518 -11.88 23.23 -0.06
N LEU A 519 -11.17 24.27 0.37
CA LEU A 519 -10.20 25.01 -0.46
C LEU A 519 -8.81 24.88 0.13
N SER A 520 -7.77 24.94 -0.69
CA SER A 520 -6.41 25.13 -0.20
C SER A 520 -6.06 26.61 -0.25
N CYS A 521 -5.95 27.26 0.91
CA CYS A 521 -5.52 28.64 1.03
C CYS A 521 -4.05 28.70 1.46
N MET A 522 -3.23 29.46 0.74
CA MET A 522 -1.77 29.46 0.87
C MET A 522 -1.25 30.78 1.42
N SER A 523 -0.31 30.71 2.37
CA SER A 523 0.41 31.90 2.81
C SER A 523 1.32 32.44 1.70
N ASP A 524 1.67 33.72 1.80
CA ASP A 524 2.69 34.36 0.98
C ASP A 524 4.09 33.76 1.18
N GLN A 525 4.31 32.95 2.23
CA GLN A 525 5.56 32.23 2.45
C GLN A 525 5.77 31.09 1.45
N ILE A 526 4.69 30.45 0.98
CA ILE A 526 4.75 29.29 0.07
C ILE A 526 4.23 29.57 -1.33
N ALA A 527 3.39 30.59 -1.51
CA ALA A 527 2.84 30.95 -2.81
C ALA A 527 3.26 32.35 -3.26
N ALA A 528 3.24 32.55 -4.57
CA ALA A 528 3.42 33.84 -5.21
C ALA A 528 2.43 34.00 -6.36
N HIS A 529 1.86 35.19 -6.49
CA HIS A 529 1.09 35.60 -7.66
C HIS A 529 2.03 36.24 -8.68
N VAL A 530 2.00 35.74 -9.91
CA VAL A 530 2.82 36.24 -11.01
C VAL A 530 1.90 36.73 -12.11
N ALA A 531 2.04 38.01 -12.48
CA ALA A 531 1.33 38.58 -13.62
C ALA A 531 1.88 37.99 -14.92
N THR A 532 0.98 37.65 -15.83
CA THR A 532 1.28 37.08 -17.16
C THR A 532 0.14 37.44 -18.12
N THR A 533 0.17 36.87 -19.33
CA THR A 533 -0.93 36.97 -20.28
C THR A 533 -1.33 35.60 -20.82
N PHE A 534 -2.57 35.46 -21.30
CA PHE A 534 -2.98 34.27 -22.03
C PHE A 534 -2.18 34.11 -23.32
N THR A 535 -1.81 35.22 -23.97
CA THR A 535 -0.85 35.19 -25.08
C THR A 535 0.46 34.50 -24.67
N ALA A 536 1.05 34.82 -23.51
CA ALA A 536 2.26 34.15 -23.03
C ALA A 536 2.02 32.68 -22.64
N LEU A 537 0.93 32.37 -21.93
CA LEU A 537 0.58 31.00 -21.53
C LEU A 537 0.28 30.09 -22.73
N SER A 538 -0.28 30.65 -23.81
CA SER A 538 -0.59 29.94 -25.05
C SER A 538 0.66 29.35 -25.73
N THR A 539 1.84 29.93 -25.44
CA THR A 539 3.14 29.42 -25.94
C THR A 539 3.56 28.12 -25.25
N GLN A 540 3.00 27.81 -24.08
CA GLN A 540 3.35 26.62 -23.28
C GLN A 540 2.38 25.46 -23.53
N ALA A 541 1.10 25.75 -23.72
CA ALA A 541 0.03 24.82 -24.06
C ALA A 541 -1.18 25.60 -24.61
N ALA A 542 -2.24 24.92 -25.06
CA ALA A 542 -3.47 25.55 -25.56
C ALA A 542 -4.27 26.29 -24.46
N CYS A 543 -3.75 27.41 -23.97
CA CYS A 543 -4.35 28.27 -22.96
C CYS A 543 -4.58 29.67 -23.52
N ASP A 544 -5.79 29.93 -24.00
CA ASP A 544 -6.17 31.15 -24.72
C ASP A 544 -7.10 32.08 -23.91
N GLY A 545 -7.38 31.73 -22.66
CA GLY A 545 -8.27 32.48 -21.77
C GLY A 545 -9.76 32.24 -21.94
N SER A 546 -10.18 31.44 -22.94
CA SER A 546 -11.59 31.07 -23.11
C SER A 546 -12.13 30.25 -21.94
N TRP A 547 -11.28 29.39 -21.36
CA TRP A 547 -11.55 28.67 -20.12
C TRP A 547 -10.26 28.48 -19.29
N PRO A 548 -9.96 29.41 -18.35
CA PRO A 548 -8.70 29.43 -17.61
C PRO A 548 -8.45 28.24 -16.68
N ALA A 549 -9.48 27.46 -16.36
CA ALA A 549 -9.42 26.27 -15.52
C ALA A 549 -9.22 24.95 -16.31
N THR A 550 -8.99 25.04 -17.62
CA THR A 550 -8.70 23.87 -18.47
C THR A 550 -7.39 23.18 -18.07
N GLY A 551 -7.28 21.90 -18.43
CA GLY A 551 -6.03 21.15 -18.23
C GLY A 551 -4.83 21.77 -18.95
N SER A 552 -5.04 22.28 -20.16
CA SER A 552 -4.00 22.99 -20.91
C SER A 552 -3.55 24.27 -20.20
N CYS A 553 -4.46 25.06 -19.62
CA CYS A 553 -4.08 26.25 -18.87
C CYS A 553 -3.29 25.93 -17.60
N HIS A 554 -3.66 24.92 -16.84
CA HIS A 554 -2.85 24.52 -15.69
C HIS A 554 -1.48 23.98 -16.08
N SER A 555 -1.37 23.18 -17.14
CA SER A 555 -0.07 22.72 -17.66
C SER A 555 0.79 23.90 -18.12
N ALA A 556 0.19 24.90 -18.78
CA ALA A 556 0.89 26.13 -19.16
C ALA A 556 1.40 26.89 -17.94
N VAL A 557 0.55 27.12 -16.93
CA VAL A 557 0.91 27.78 -15.68
C VAL A 557 2.01 27.01 -14.94
N HIS A 558 1.91 25.69 -14.86
CA HIS A 558 2.94 24.84 -14.26
C HIS A 558 4.31 25.05 -14.91
N ARG A 559 4.37 24.93 -16.24
CA ARG A 559 5.61 25.10 -17.01
C ARG A 559 6.16 26.52 -16.90
N SER A 560 5.29 27.53 -16.95
CA SER A 560 5.67 28.93 -16.73
C SER A 560 6.25 29.15 -15.33
N CYS A 561 5.63 28.63 -14.28
CA CYS A 561 6.16 28.73 -12.91
C CYS A 561 7.49 27.98 -12.77
N GLN A 562 7.64 26.78 -13.33
CA GLN A 562 8.92 26.05 -13.30
C GLN A 562 10.03 26.80 -14.05
N ALA A 563 9.74 27.40 -15.20
CA ALA A 563 10.68 28.24 -15.94
C ALA A 563 11.15 29.47 -15.14
N LEU A 564 10.33 29.93 -14.20
CA LEU A 564 10.64 31.02 -13.27
C LEU A 564 11.33 30.55 -11.96
N GLY A 565 11.63 29.26 -11.82
CA GLY A 565 12.33 28.69 -10.66
C GLY A 565 11.44 28.27 -9.48
N TYR A 566 10.12 28.26 -9.66
CA TYR A 566 9.16 27.74 -8.68
C TYR A 566 9.09 26.20 -8.74
N ALA A 567 8.53 25.55 -7.72
CA ALA A 567 8.34 24.10 -7.70
C ALA A 567 7.26 23.66 -8.71
N SER A 568 6.16 24.42 -8.77
CA SER A 568 5.02 24.17 -9.66
C SER A 568 4.12 25.42 -9.73
N GLY A 569 3.10 25.39 -10.59
CA GLY A 569 2.00 26.36 -10.61
C GLY A 569 0.67 25.70 -10.27
N TYR A 570 -0.25 26.44 -9.63
CA TYR A 570 -1.56 25.91 -9.20
C TYR A 570 -2.75 26.42 -10.03
N GLY A 571 -2.49 27.14 -11.12
CA GLY A 571 -3.49 27.59 -12.10
C GLY A 571 -3.59 29.11 -12.21
N VAL A 572 -4.55 29.58 -13.02
CA VAL A 572 -4.90 31.00 -13.11
C VAL A 572 -5.81 31.35 -11.94
N THR A 573 -5.38 32.30 -11.11
CA THR A 573 -6.08 32.72 -9.89
C THR A 573 -6.95 33.94 -10.09
N ASP A 574 -6.66 34.74 -11.13
CA ASP A 574 -7.48 35.90 -11.52
C ASP A 574 -7.17 36.28 -12.97
N TYR A 575 -8.10 36.93 -13.67
CA TYR A 575 -7.89 37.34 -15.07
C TYR A 575 -8.83 38.46 -15.51
N SER A 576 -8.40 39.20 -16.54
CA SER A 576 -9.21 40.16 -17.27
C SER A 576 -8.70 40.28 -18.70
N GLN A 577 -9.55 39.93 -19.67
CA GLN A 577 -9.17 39.87 -21.09
C GLN A 577 -7.92 38.99 -21.30
N ASP A 578 -6.86 39.51 -21.92
CA ASP A 578 -5.58 38.80 -22.11
C ASP A 578 -4.71 38.79 -20.84
N THR A 579 -4.99 39.63 -19.84
CA THR A 579 -4.19 39.67 -18.59
C THR A 579 -4.59 38.53 -17.67
N ALA A 580 -3.62 37.81 -17.12
CA ALA A 580 -3.83 36.73 -16.16
C ALA A 580 -2.88 36.86 -14.97
N ILE A 581 -3.35 36.43 -13.81
CA ILE A 581 -2.51 36.20 -12.62
C ILE A 581 -2.43 34.69 -12.43
N MET A 582 -1.22 34.17 -12.45
CA MET A 582 -0.97 32.76 -12.16
C MET A 582 -0.44 32.59 -10.74
N GLY A 583 -0.86 31.50 -10.12
CA GLY A 583 -0.36 31.06 -8.84
C GLY A 583 0.85 30.14 -8.97
N CYS A 584 1.97 30.49 -8.33
CA CYS A 584 3.19 29.66 -8.29
C CYS A 584 3.55 29.22 -6.86
N ILE A 585 3.96 27.96 -6.70
CA ILE A 585 4.41 27.36 -5.43
C ILE A 585 5.93 27.50 -5.33
N LYS A 586 6.41 28.19 -4.29
CA LYS A 586 7.83 28.41 -4.04
C LYS A 586 8.56 27.09 -3.77
N LYS A 587 9.73 26.94 -4.37
CA LYS A 587 10.59 25.77 -4.22
C LYS A 587 11.42 25.85 -2.93
N ASN A 588 11.73 24.71 -2.32
CA ASN A 588 12.64 24.58 -1.17
C ASN A 588 12.24 25.41 0.08
N VAL A 589 10.97 25.79 0.21
CA VAL A 589 10.48 26.41 1.46
C VAL A 589 10.50 25.32 2.53
N PRO A 590 11.23 25.47 3.64
CA PRO A 590 11.26 24.45 4.69
C PRO A 590 9.86 24.23 5.28
N ASN A 591 9.51 22.98 5.53
CA ASN A 591 8.28 22.60 6.23
C ASN A 591 8.32 23.03 7.69
#